data_AF-A0A7V9TVC2-F1
#
_entry.id   AF-A0A7V9TVC2-F1
#
_cell.length_a   1.000
_cell.length_b   1.000
_cell.length_c   1.000
_cell.angle_alpha   90.00
_cell.angle_beta   90.00
_cell.angle_gamma   90.00
#
_symmetry.space_group_name_H-M   'P 1'
#
loop_
_entity.id
_entity.type
_entity.pdbx_description
1 polymer ?
#
loop_
_entity_poly.entity_id
_entity_poly.type
_entity_poly.pdbx_seq_one_letter_code
_entity_poly.pdbx_strand_id
1 'polypeptide(L)'
;MLLFSLALITSGYLLGHTRQAATPPLVIERRSDSPLNNSESAARQLTSTPGTPATSPSNTIEADIYICGARTKKGTPCSRRVHGPVRCWQHKGMPAMLPQEKLRIKD
;
A
#
# COMPACT_ATOMS: atom_id res chain seq x y z
N MET A 1 29.66 2.37 44.77
CA MET A 1 28.85 1.39 44.02
C MET A 1 27.98 2.04 42.96
N LEU A 2 27.12 3.02 43.29
CA LEU A 2 26.22 3.67 42.32
C LEU A 2 26.93 4.39 41.15
N LEU A 3 28.06 5.06 41.40
CA LEU A 3 28.85 5.73 40.35
C LEU A 3 29.51 4.74 39.37
N PHE A 4 29.94 3.57 39.85
CA PHE A 4 30.49 2.51 39.00
C PHE A 4 29.40 1.92 38.09
N SER A 5 28.18 1.75 38.61
CA SER A 5 27.05 1.27 37.81
C SER A 5 26.68 2.26 36.69
N LEU A 6 26.63 3.57 36.98
CA LEU A 6 26.38 4.57 35.95
C LEU A 6 27.47 4.57 34.86
N ALA A 7 28.74 4.43 35.23
CA ALA A 7 29.84 4.40 34.29
C ALA A 7 29.78 3.19 33.32
N LEU A 8 29.37 2.02 33.82
CA LEU A 8 29.21 0.83 32.98
C LEU A 8 28.03 0.96 32.01
N ILE A 9 26.93 1.55 32.46
CA ILE A 9 25.74 1.76 31.62
C ILE A 9 26.04 2.77 30.50
N THR A 10 26.69 3.89 30.81
CA THR A 10 27.03 4.91 29.80
C THR A 10 28.07 4.39 28.80
N SER A 11 29.08 3.66 29.27
CA SER A 11 30.08 3.02 28.40
C SER A 11 29.44 2.02 27.43
N GLY A 12 28.55 1.15 27.94
CA GLY A 12 27.81 0.20 27.10
C GLY A 12 26.90 0.88 26.08
N TYR A 13 26.21 1.96 26.47
CA TYR A 13 25.35 2.74 25.57
C TYR A 13 26.15 3.40 24.44
N LEU A 14 27.28 4.03 24.76
CA LEU A 14 28.17 4.66 23.77
C LEU A 14 28.75 3.63 22.78
N LEU A 15 29.18 2.46 23.27
CA LEU A 15 29.70 1.38 22.42
C LEU A 15 28.61 0.75 21.54
N GLY A 16 27.37 0.65 22.04
CA GLY A 16 26.24 0.13 21.26
C GLY A 16 25.82 1.10 20.15
N HIS A 17 25.73 2.39 20.48
CA HIS A 17 25.25 3.39 19.54
C HIS A 17 26.23 3.66 18.38
N THR A 18 27.54 3.50 18.62
CA THR A 18 28.57 3.68 17.58
C THR A 18 28.64 2.54 16.57
N ARG A 19 27.93 1.42 16.81
CA ARG A 19 27.93 0.23 15.93
C ARG A 19 26.74 0.15 14.98
N GLN A 20 25.88 1.15 14.94
CA GLN A 20 24.72 1.13 14.05
C GLN A 20 25.17 1.40 12.61
N ALA A 21 25.35 0.32 11.84
CA ALA A 21 25.62 0.40 10.42
C ALA A 21 24.47 1.16 9.74
N ALA A 22 24.81 2.15 8.91
CA ALA A 22 23.85 2.86 8.09
C ALA A 22 23.14 1.83 7.20
N THR A 23 21.82 1.70 7.37
CA THR A 23 21.02 0.87 6.47
C THR A 23 21.21 1.42 5.05
N PRO A 24 21.68 0.62 4.07
CA PRO A 24 21.87 1.11 2.73
C PRO A 24 20.55 1.66 2.20
N PRO A 25 20.58 2.81 1.49
CA PRO A 25 19.37 3.40 0.96
C PRO A 25 18.72 2.39 0.01
N LEU A 26 17.44 2.10 0.25
CA LEU A 26 16.63 1.27 -0.63
C LEU A 26 16.39 2.05 -1.93
N VAL A 27 17.21 1.81 -2.95
CA VAL A 27 17.00 2.34 -4.31
C VAL A 27 15.88 1.51 -4.95
N ILE A 28 14.68 2.08 -5.03
CA ILE A 28 13.57 1.50 -5.77
C ILE A 28 13.74 1.88 -7.24
N GLU A 29 14.38 1.01 -8.02
CA GLU A 29 14.49 1.19 -9.47
C GLU A 29 13.17 0.81 -10.15
N ARG A 30 12.49 1.80 -10.73
CA ARG A 30 11.31 1.57 -11.56
C ARG A 30 11.79 1.03 -12.91
N ARG A 31 11.53 -0.26 -13.19
CA ARG A 31 11.89 -0.90 -14.46
C ARG A 31 11.25 -0.16 -15.65
N SER A 32 12.09 0.25 -16.59
CA SER A 32 11.72 0.92 -17.85
C SER A 32 10.90 0.03 -18.78
N ASP A 33 10.98 -1.29 -18.60
CA ASP A 33 10.29 -2.29 -19.43
C ASP A 33 8.82 -2.47 -19.04
N SER A 34 8.26 -1.50 -18.31
CA SER A 34 6.84 -1.47 -17.98
C SER A 34 6.04 -1.33 -19.29
N PRO A 35 5.10 -2.24 -19.61
CA PRO A 35 4.41 -2.32 -20.92
C PRO A 35 3.41 -1.18 -21.20
N LEU A 36 3.56 -0.01 -20.58
CA LEU A 36 2.68 1.16 -20.74
C LEU A 36 3.23 2.22 -21.71
N ASN A 37 4.38 1.99 -22.38
CA ASN A 37 5.04 3.01 -23.22
C ASN A 37 4.66 2.98 -24.72
N ASN A 38 3.66 2.21 -25.13
CA ASN A 38 3.31 2.07 -26.56
C ASN A 38 2.07 2.87 -26.98
N SER A 39 1.85 4.05 -26.40
CA SER A 39 0.72 4.91 -26.78
C SER A 39 1.06 6.40 -26.80
N GLU A 40 2.20 6.77 -27.39
CA GLU A 40 2.54 8.17 -27.68
C GLU A 40 3.14 8.30 -29.09
N SER A 41 2.33 8.08 -30.12
CA SER A 41 2.62 8.50 -31.50
C SER A 41 1.34 8.70 -32.31
N ALA A 42 0.32 9.36 -31.75
CA ALA A 42 -0.74 9.98 -32.55
C ALA A 42 -1.44 11.07 -31.73
N ALA A 43 -1.60 12.25 -32.33
CA ALA A 43 -2.40 13.39 -31.88
C ALA A 43 -1.80 14.30 -30.78
N ARG A 44 -0.94 15.22 -31.24
CA ARG A 44 -1.03 16.62 -30.81
C ARG A 44 -2.47 17.12 -31.06
N GLN A 45 -3.30 17.35 -30.04
CA GLN A 45 -4.33 18.38 -30.13
C GLN A 45 -4.85 18.81 -28.74
N LEU A 46 -4.43 20.01 -28.36
CA LEU A 46 -5.15 21.07 -27.66
C LEU A 46 -6.31 20.72 -26.68
N THR A 47 -6.20 21.37 -25.52
CA THR A 47 -7.24 22.06 -24.73
C THR A 47 -7.47 21.47 -23.33
N SER A 48 -7.19 22.32 -22.35
CA SER A 48 -7.48 22.23 -20.93
C SER A 48 -8.94 21.91 -20.61
N THR A 49 -9.21 20.85 -19.83
CA THR A 49 -10.39 20.76 -18.96
C THR A 49 -10.16 19.75 -17.82
N PRO A 50 -10.59 20.02 -16.56
CA PRO A 50 -10.44 19.10 -15.44
C PRO A 50 -11.67 18.18 -15.27
N GLY A 51 -11.44 16.87 -15.16
CA GLY A 51 -12.42 15.92 -14.61
C GLY A 51 -12.50 14.55 -15.29
N THR A 52 -12.45 13.50 -14.45
CA THR A 52 -13.11 12.18 -14.62
C THR A 52 -12.31 11.07 -15.35
N PRO A 53 -12.35 9.80 -14.85
CA PRO A 53 -11.29 8.80 -15.01
C PRO A 53 -11.41 7.96 -16.30
N ALA A 54 -10.26 7.71 -16.94
CA ALA A 54 -10.15 6.87 -18.12
C ALA A 54 -10.43 5.39 -17.76
N THR A 55 -11.56 4.92 -18.28
CA THR A 55 -11.97 3.51 -18.35
C THR A 55 -11.19 2.85 -19.49
N SER A 56 -10.44 1.78 -19.20
CA SER A 56 -9.85 0.90 -20.21
C SER A 56 -10.79 -0.28 -20.53
N PRO A 57 -10.87 -0.76 -21.79
CA PRO A 57 -11.93 -1.66 -22.22
C PRO A 57 -11.65 -3.16 -22.02
N SER A 58 -12.68 -3.85 -21.51
CA SER A 58 -13.19 -5.17 -21.90
C SER A 58 -12.29 -6.42 -21.78
N ASN A 59 -12.33 -7.02 -20.58
CA ASN A 59 -12.95 -8.35 -20.46
C ASN A 59 -14.14 -8.16 -19.51
N THR A 60 -15.36 -8.02 -20.05
CA THR A 60 -16.59 -7.91 -19.27
C THR A 60 -16.97 -9.27 -18.67
N ILE A 61 -16.14 -9.77 -17.76
CA ILE A 61 -16.69 -10.44 -16.59
C ILE A 61 -17.01 -9.27 -15.67
N GLU A 62 -18.28 -9.08 -15.30
CA GLU A 62 -18.67 -8.16 -14.22
C GLU A 62 -17.73 -8.45 -13.04
N ALA A 63 -16.69 -7.63 -12.91
CA ALA A 63 -15.63 -7.89 -11.98
C ALA A 63 -16.17 -7.45 -10.64
N ASP A 64 -16.85 -8.37 -9.96
CA ASP A 64 -17.47 -8.13 -8.66
C ASP A 64 -16.54 -7.31 -7.78
N ILE A 65 -16.96 -6.08 -7.52
CA ILE A 65 -16.22 -5.16 -6.69
C ILE A 65 -16.59 -5.48 -5.24
N TYR A 66 -15.60 -5.78 -4.42
CA TYR A 66 -15.78 -6.04 -3.00
C TYR A 66 -15.18 -4.90 -2.17
N ILE A 67 -15.60 -4.84 -0.91
CA ILE A 67 -15.04 -3.99 0.13
C ILE A 67 -14.13 -4.82 1.04
N CYS A 68 -13.01 -4.21 1.46
CA CYS A 68 -11.99 -4.84 2.28
C CYS A 68 -12.49 -5.27 3.67
N GLY A 69 -13.48 -4.64 4.29
CA GLY A 69 -14.22 -5.16 5.47
C GLY A 69 -13.40 -5.52 6.73
N ALA A 70 -12.08 -5.42 6.71
CA ALA A 70 -11.19 -5.86 7.77
C ALA A 70 -11.18 -4.83 8.90
N ARG A 71 -10.93 -5.31 10.12
CA ARG A 71 -10.85 -4.44 11.31
C ARG A 71 -9.68 -3.48 11.17
N THR A 72 -9.98 -2.17 11.14
CA THR A 72 -8.94 -1.14 11.20
C THR A 72 -8.45 -0.95 12.63
N LYS A 73 -7.34 -0.22 12.82
CA LYS A 73 -6.86 0.19 14.15
C LYS A 73 -7.91 0.94 14.98
N LYS A 74 -8.85 1.62 14.32
CA LYS A 74 -9.97 2.35 14.96
C LYS A 74 -11.17 1.46 15.31
N GLY A 75 -11.12 0.18 14.95
CA GLY A 75 -12.20 -0.79 15.20
C GLY A 75 -13.33 -0.78 14.16
N THR A 76 -13.32 0.14 13.20
CA THR A 76 -14.29 0.19 12.10
C THR A 76 -13.85 -0.69 10.92
N PRO A 77 -14.79 -1.21 10.10
CA PRO A 77 -14.45 -1.99 8.92
C PRO A 77 -13.80 -1.12 7.83
N CYS A 78 -12.80 -1.67 7.14
CA CYS A 78 -12.14 -0.98 6.04
C CYS A 78 -13.07 -0.84 4.82
N SER A 79 -13.29 0.39 4.34
CA SER A 79 -14.13 0.71 3.18
C SER A 79 -13.41 0.69 1.83
N ARG A 80 -12.15 0.27 1.78
CA ARG A 80 -11.39 0.25 0.51
C ARG A 80 -11.94 -0.82 -0.44
N ARG A 81 -12.16 -0.43 -1.71
CA ARG A 81 -12.58 -1.31 -2.80
C ARG A 81 -11.45 -2.25 -3.23
N VAL A 82 -11.80 -3.48 -3.58
CA VAL A 82 -10.90 -4.54 -4.02
C VAL A 82 -11.58 -5.38 -5.10
N HIS A 83 -10.79 -5.91 -6.03
CA HIS A 83 -11.30 -6.80 -7.06
C HIS A 83 -11.29 -8.24 -6.53
N GLY A 84 -12.48 -8.84 -6.39
CA GLY A 84 -12.66 -10.16 -5.81
C GLY A 84 -12.69 -10.20 -4.25
N PRO A 85 -12.93 -11.38 -3.64
CA PRO A 85 -13.11 -11.55 -2.19
C PRO A 85 -11.82 -11.42 -1.38
N VAL A 86 -10.79 -10.75 -1.91
CA VAL A 86 -9.49 -10.53 -1.26
C VAL A 86 -9.54 -9.35 -0.29
N ARG A 87 -8.51 -9.21 0.54
CA ARG A 87 -8.33 -8.01 1.39
C ARG A 87 -7.42 -7.02 0.70
N CYS A 88 -7.56 -5.74 1.05
CA CYS A 88 -6.66 -4.73 0.50
C CYS A 88 -5.21 -4.97 0.96
N TRP A 89 -4.27 -4.34 0.27
CA TRP A 89 -2.84 -4.49 0.52
C TRP A 89 -2.39 -4.16 1.96
N GLN A 90 -3.14 -3.31 2.68
CA GLN A 90 -2.88 -2.98 4.09
C GLN A 90 -3.33 -4.07 5.07
N HIS A 91 -4.23 -4.96 4.65
CA HIS A 91 -4.91 -5.92 5.53
C HIS A 91 -4.78 -7.36 5.02
N LYS A 92 -3.64 -7.68 4.38
CA LYS A 92 -3.35 -9.03 3.91
C LYS A 92 -3.36 -10.02 5.09
N GLY A 93 -4.06 -11.14 4.92
CA GLY A 93 -4.15 -12.20 5.95
C GLY A 93 -5.09 -11.91 7.11
N MET A 94 -5.75 -10.74 7.15
CA MET A 94 -6.73 -10.44 8.20
C MET A 94 -8.15 -10.86 7.82
N PRO A 95 -8.96 -11.33 8.78
CA PRO A 95 -10.36 -11.66 8.52
C PRO A 95 -11.20 -10.39 8.30
N ALA A 96 -12.26 -10.54 7.51
CA ALA A 96 -13.29 -9.50 7.44
C ALA A 96 -14.16 -9.52 8.70
N MET A 97 -14.65 -8.34 9.10
CA MET A 97 -15.62 -8.22 10.20
C MET A 97 -17.05 -8.57 9.77
N LEU A 98 -17.31 -8.59 8.46
CA LEU A 98 -18.62 -8.78 7.86
C LEU A 98 -18.59 -9.99 6.91
N PRO A 99 -19.72 -10.70 6.74
CA PRO A 99 -19.84 -11.81 5.80
C PRO A 99 -19.71 -11.30 4.35
N GLN A 100 -19.32 -12.19 3.44
CA GLN A 100 -18.91 -11.83 2.07
C GLN A 100 -20.01 -11.14 1.27
N GLU A 101 -21.27 -11.48 1.53
CA GLU A 101 -22.44 -10.93 0.85
C GLU A 101 -22.61 -9.44 1.13
N LYS A 102 -22.24 -8.98 2.33
CA LYS A 102 -22.29 -7.55 2.71
C LYS A 102 -21.09 -6.77 2.20
N LEU A 103 -20.06 -7.45 1.71
CA LEU A 103 -18.85 -6.82 1.19
C LEU A 103 -18.92 -6.60 -0.31
N ARG A 104 -19.75 -7.37 -1.03
CA ARG A 104 -19.96 -7.20 -2.46
C ARG A 104 -20.77 -5.93 -2.72
N ILE A 105 -20.24 -5.06 -3.57
CA ILE A 105 -20.95 -3.89 -4.07
C ILE A 105 -21.82 -4.41 -5.23
N LYS A 106 -23.13 -4.37 -5.05
CA LYS A 106 -24.09 -4.54 -6.14
C LYS A 106 -24.35 -3.15 -6.70
N ASP A 107 -24.05 -2.97 -7.99
CA ASP A 107 -24.42 -1.76 -8.72
C ASP A 107 -25.95 -1.65 -8.88
#